data_AF-A0A957IDW1-F1
#
_entry.id   AF-A0A957IDW1-F1
#
_cell.length_a   1.000
_cell.length_b   1.000
_cell.length_c   1.000
_cell.angle_alpha   90.00
_cell.angle_beta   90.00
_cell.angle_gamma   90.00
#
_symmetry.space_group_name_H-M   'P 1'
#
loop_
_entity.id
_entity.type
_entity.pdbx_description
1 polymer ?
#
loop_
_entity_poly.entity_id
_entity_poly.type
_entity_poly.pdbx_seq_one_letter_code
_entity_poly.pdbx_strand_id
1 'polypeptide(L)'
;MENTKQLIVPTVSIYEVFKRILQQRDEHTALLAISSMYQGKAVDLDTAVALQAAKLSCTHKLPMSDSMILATAVAHQAILWTQDADFIKIEGVEYTERKKE
;
A
#
# COMPACT_ATOMS: atom_id res chain seq x y z
N MET A 1 7.46 -4.11 14.01
CA MET A 1 6.84 -2.77 13.92
C MET A 1 6.00 -2.61 15.18
N GLU A 2 6.42 -1.74 16.11
CA GLU A 2 5.90 -1.73 17.48
C GLU A 2 4.67 -0.82 17.70
N ASN A 3 4.15 -0.17 16.66
CA ASN A 3 2.97 0.70 16.79
C ASN A 3 1.98 0.57 15.62
N THR A 4 1.18 -0.50 15.62
CA THR A 4 0.16 -0.78 14.60
C THR A 4 -0.88 0.34 14.45
N LYS A 5 -1.12 1.12 15.51
CA LYS A 5 -2.10 2.23 15.51
C LYS A 5 -1.67 3.42 14.65
N GLN A 6 -0.38 3.54 14.33
CA GLN A 6 0.15 4.58 13.45
C GLN A 6 0.29 4.13 12.00
N LEU A 7 0.02 2.85 11.70
CA LEU A 7 0.08 2.34 10.34
C LEU A 7 -1.11 2.85 9.53
N ILE A 8 -0.82 3.31 8.33
CA ILE A 8 -1.82 3.66 7.33
C ILE A 8 -1.95 2.49 6.36
N VAL A 9 -3.19 2.11 6.08
CA VAL A 9 -3.52 1.02 5.17
C VAL A 9 -4.38 1.58 4.04
N PRO A 10 -3.79 1.85 2.87
CA PRO A 10 -4.55 2.26 1.71
C PRO A 10 -5.57 1.16 1.36
N THR A 11 -6.81 1.55 1.09
CA THR A 11 -7.87 0.63 0.63
C THR A 11 -7.50 -0.15 -0.63
N VAL A 12 -6.65 0.42 -1.50
CA VAL A 12 -6.09 -0.30 -2.66
C VAL A 12 -5.22 -1.50 -2.26
N SER A 13 -4.49 -1.43 -1.13
CA SER A 13 -3.71 -2.55 -0.61
C SER A 13 -4.62 -3.66 -0.09
N ILE A 14 -5.74 -3.30 0.57
CA ILE A 14 -6.76 -4.27 0.99
C ILE A 14 -7.33 -4.99 -0.23
N TYR A 15 -7.66 -4.24 -1.29
CA TYR A 15 -8.15 -4.80 -2.55
C TYR A 15 -7.15 -5.79 -3.17
N GLU A 16 -5.87 -5.40 -3.32
CA GLU A 16 -4.86 -6.28 -3.94
C GLU A 16 -4.65 -7.57 -3.13
N VAL A 17 -4.54 -7.47 -1.80
CA VAL A 17 -4.37 -8.63 -0.91
C VAL A 17 -5.58 -9.54 -0.98
N PHE A 18 -6.79 -8.98 -0.84
CA PHE A 18 -8.04 -9.75 -0.90
C PHE A 18 -8.18 -10.47 -2.24
N LYS A 19 -8.05 -9.75 -3.36
CA LYS A 19 -8.13 -10.28 -4.72
C LYS A 19 -7.13 -11.42 -4.93
N ARG A 20 -5.87 -11.22 -4.50
CA ARG A 20 -4.80 -12.20 -4.71
C ARG A 20 -5.05 -13.51 -3.97
N ILE A 21 -5.59 -13.44 -2.76
CA ILE A 21 -5.91 -14.62 -1.94
C ILE A 21 -7.17 -15.30 -2.47
N LEU A 22 -8.22 -14.52 -2.79
CA LEU A 22 -9.45 -15.04 -3.38
C LEU A 22 -9.17 -15.83 -4.67
N GLN A 23 -8.26 -15.34 -5.52
CA GLN A 23 -7.84 -16.04 -6.75
C GLN A 23 -7.14 -17.38 -6.51
N GLN A 24 -6.52 -17.59 -5.33
CA GLN A 24 -5.72 -18.77 -5.01
C GLN A 24 -6.40 -19.74 -4.05
N ARG A 25 -7.41 -19.27 -3.31
CA ARG A 25 -8.06 -19.94 -2.18
C ARG A 25 -9.56 -19.66 -2.23
N ASP A 26 -10.13 -19.18 -1.13
CA ASP A 26 -11.54 -18.87 -0.97
C ASP A 26 -11.73 -17.51 -0.28
N GLU A 27 -12.97 -17.05 -0.26
CA GLU A 27 -13.36 -15.77 0.34
C GLU A 27 -13.12 -15.72 1.85
N HIS A 28 -13.37 -16.82 2.57
CA HIS A 28 -13.18 -16.88 4.02
C HIS A 28 -11.70 -16.63 4.38
N THR A 29 -10.78 -17.26 3.67
CA THR A 29 -9.34 -17.08 3.82
C THR A 29 -8.91 -15.66 3.47
N ALA A 30 -9.49 -15.06 2.43
CA ALA A 30 -9.20 -13.69 2.04
C ALA A 30 -9.67 -12.68 3.10
N LEU A 31 -10.87 -12.85 3.66
CA LEU A 31 -11.40 -12.05 4.77
C LEU A 31 -10.52 -12.17 6.02
N LEU A 32 -10.10 -13.39 6.37
CA LEU A 32 -9.21 -13.62 7.49
C LEU A 32 -7.87 -12.93 7.30
N ALA A 33 -7.30 -12.97 6.09
CA ALA A 33 -6.02 -12.32 5.80
C ALA A 33 -6.08 -10.79 5.94
N ILE A 34 -7.13 -10.14 5.42
CA ILE A 34 -7.27 -8.68 5.54
C ILE A 34 -7.63 -8.22 6.97
N SER A 35 -8.10 -9.11 7.83
CA SER A 35 -8.45 -8.78 9.23
C SER A 35 -7.29 -8.17 10.01
N SER A 36 -6.06 -8.67 9.79
CA SER A 36 -4.84 -8.12 10.40
C SER A 36 -4.51 -6.72 9.88
N MET A 37 -4.88 -6.39 8.64
CA MET A 37 -4.65 -5.07 8.06
C MET A 37 -5.54 -4.01 8.72
N TYR A 38 -6.74 -4.37 9.18
CA TYR A 38 -7.63 -3.47 9.92
C TYR A 38 -7.13 -3.09 11.33
N GLN A 39 -6.00 -3.63 11.79
CA GLN A 39 -5.33 -3.13 12.99
C GLN A 39 -4.65 -1.78 12.75
N GLY A 40 -4.37 -1.44 11.49
CA GLY A 40 -3.95 -0.10 11.06
C GLY A 40 -5.15 0.79 10.70
N LYS A 41 -4.89 2.06 10.44
CA LYS A 41 -5.88 3.02 9.97
C LYS A 41 -6.11 2.83 8.47
N ALA A 42 -7.25 2.26 8.11
CA ALA A 42 -7.68 2.22 6.72
C ALA A 42 -7.90 3.64 6.18
N VAL A 43 -7.42 3.90 4.96
CA VAL A 43 -7.59 5.17 4.25
C VAL A 43 -8.27 4.91 2.91
N ASP A 44 -9.40 5.57 2.72
CA ASP A 44 -10.23 5.47 1.54
C ASP A 44 -9.54 6.13 0.34
N LEU A 45 -9.73 5.52 -0.84
CA LEU A 45 -9.33 6.14 -2.10
C LEU A 45 -10.36 7.21 -2.47
N ASP A 46 -9.93 8.48 -2.41
CA ASP A 46 -10.72 9.61 -2.88
C ASP A 46 -10.18 10.19 -4.21
N THR A 47 -10.89 11.18 -4.74
CA THR A 47 -10.51 11.84 -6.00
C THR A 47 -9.16 12.56 -5.91
N ALA A 48 -8.81 13.12 -4.75
CA ALA A 48 -7.55 13.85 -4.59
C ALA A 48 -6.35 12.88 -4.67
N VAL A 49 -6.43 11.76 -3.92
CA VAL A 49 -5.44 10.68 -3.97
C VAL A 49 -5.36 10.10 -5.38
N ALA A 50 -6.49 9.86 -6.06
CA ALA A 50 -6.50 9.30 -7.41
C ALA A 50 -5.79 10.20 -8.44
N LEU A 51 -6.05 11.51 -8.40
CA LEU A 51 -5.39 12.46 -9.32
C LEU A 51 -3.90 12.60 -9.03
N GLN A 52 -3.51 12.58 -7.75
CA GLN A 52 -2.10 12.60 -7.36
C GLN A 52 -1.38 11.32 -7.78
N ALA A 53 -2.01 10.16 -7.59
CA ALA A 53 -1.49 8.87 -8.03
C ALA A 53 -1.27 8.84 -9.54
N ALA A 54 -2.21 9.36 -10.34
CA ALA A 54 -2.04 9.43 -11.80
C ALA A 54 -0.80 10.25 -12.19
N LYS A 55 -0.55 11.38 -11.53
CA LYS A 55 0.66 12.18 -11.75
C LYS A 55 1.93 11.41 -11.39
N LEU A 56 1.95 10.81 -10.20
CA LEU A 56 3.08 10.01 -9.72
C LEU A 56 3.36 8.79 -10.62
N SER A 57 2.31 8.13 -11.12
CA SER A 57 2.39 7.04 -12.09
C SER A 57 3.12 7.48 -13.35
N CYS A 58 2.77 8.64 -13.92
CA CYS A 58 3.45 9.16 -15.10
C CYS A 58 4.90 9.58 -14.80
N THR A 59 5.15 10.23 -13.66
CA THR A 59 6.48 10.72 -13.27
C THR A 59 7.46 9.58 -13.01
N HIS A 60 7.02 8.57 -12.25
CA HIS A 60 7.86 7.48 -11.76
C HIS A 60 7.69 6.18 -12.57
N LYS A 61 6.81 6.17 -13.57
CA LYS A 61 6.44 4.99 -14.37
C LYS A 61 5.93 3.82 -13.53
N LEU A 62 5.25 4.13 -12.42
CA LEU A 62 4.71 3.14 -11.51
C LEU A 62 3.36 2.61 -12.00
N PRO A 63 3.04 1.32 -11.77
CA PRO A 63 1.69 0.79 -11.92
C PRO A 63 0.66 1.56 -11.10
N MET A 64 -0.63 1.38 -11.44
CA MET A 64 -1.73 2.08 -10.79
C MET A 64 -1.75 1.83 -9.26
N SER A 65 -1.68 0.58 -8.82
CA SER A 65 -1.71 0.23 -7.38
C SER A 65 -0.59 0.90 -6.60
N ASP A 66 0.62 0.84 -7.14
CA ASP A 66 1.85 1.36 -6.54
C ASP A 66 1.81 2.87 -6.43
N SER A 67 1.27 3.52 -7.47
CA SER A 67 1.05 4.95 -7.50
C SER A 67 -0.01 5.40 -6.49
N MET A 68 -1.08 4.61 -6.30
CA MET A 68 -2.13 4.89 -5.32
C MET A 68 -1.60 4.75 -3.88
N ILE A 69 -0.76 3.74 -3.62
CA ILE A 69 -0.10 3.54 -2.32
C ILE A 69 0.82 4.72 -2.02
N LEU A 70 1.66 5.13 -2.99
CA LEU A 70 2.55 6.27 -2.84
C LEU A 70 1.78 7.58 -2.62
N ALA A 71 0.74 7.84 -3.41
CA ALA A 71 -0.09 9.03 -3.26
C ALA A 71 -0.74 9.09 -1.87
N THR A 72 -1.20 7.95 -1.36
CA THR A 72 -1.77 7.86 0.00
C THR A 72 -0.72 8.20 1.06
N ALA A 73 0.51 7.67 0.92
CA ALA A 73 1.59 8.00 1.84
C ALA A 73 1.92 9.50 1.84
N VAL A 74 2.04 10.10 0.65
CA VAL A 74 2.30 11.54 0.51
C VAL A 74 1.18 12.40 1.09
N ALA A 75 -0.09 12.06 0.81
CA ALA A 75 -1.25 12.81 1.33
C ALA A 75 -1.32 12.82 2.86
N HIS A 76 -0.78 11.79 3.51
CA HIS A 76 -0.75 11.65 4.96
C HIS A 76 0.61 11.98 5.59
N GLN A 77 1.58 12.49 4.82
CA GLN A 77 2.95 12.75 5.28
C GLN A 77 3.58 11.51 5.96
N ALA A 78 3.24 10.33 5.45
CA ALA A 78 3.70 9.06 5.97
C ALA A 78 4.90 8.56 5.17
N ILE A 79 5.76 7.78 5.84
CA ILE A 79 6.84 7.05 5.20
C ILE A 79 6.27 5.78 4.57
N LEU A 80 6.47 5.61 3.27
CA LEU A 80 6.15 4.37 2.58
C LEU A 80 7.28 3.36 2.78
N TRP A 81 7.03 2.33 3.59
CA TRP A 81 7.94 1.19 3.72
C TRP A 81 7.66 0.17 2.63
N THR A 82 8.70 -0.21 1.88
CA THR A 82 8.56 -1.19 0.79
C THR A 82 9.77 -2.08 0.66
N GLN A 83 9.58 -3.25 0.03
CA GLN A 83 10.64 -4.15 -0.43
C GLN A 83 10.77 -4.11 -1.95
N ASP A 84 10.08 -3.17 -2.59
CA ASP A 84 10.13 -2.97 -4.03
C ASP A 84 11.19 -1.93 -4.38
N ALA A 85 12.17 -2.36 -5.17
CA ALA A 85 13.29 -1.53 -5.59
C ALA A 85 12.86 -0.38 -6.51
N ASP A 86 11.69 -0.48 -7.16
CA ASP A 86 11.18 0.54 -8.07
C ASP A 86 10.89 1.88 -7.34
N PHE A 87 10.79 1.86 -6.01
CA PHE A 87 10.53 3.03 -5.20
C PHE A 87 11.77 3.68 -4.56
N ILE A 88 12.97 3.07 -4.65
CA ILE A 88 14.18 3.49 -3.90
C ILE A 88 14.57 4.96 -4.13
N LYS A 89 14.21 5.55 -5.27
CA LYS A 89 14.59 6.92 -5.64
C LYS A 89 13.51 7.96 -5.34
N ILE A 90 12.44 7.59 -4.63
CA ILE A 90 11.29 8.45 -4.37
C ILE A 90 11.39 8.99 -2.94
N GLU A 91 11.25 10.30 -2.79
CA GLU A 91 11.24 10.97 -1.49
C GLU A 91 10.08 10.44 -0.61
N GLY A 92 10.35 10.20 0.68
CA GLY A 92 9.36 9.66 1.61
C GLY A 92 9.16 8.14 1.51
N VAL A 93 10.01 7.44 0.76
CA VAL A 93 10.05 5.97 0.70
C VAL A 93 11.26 5.45 1.47
N GLU A 94 11.03 4.47 2.34
CA GLU A 94 12.09 3.68 2.96
C GLU A 94 12.06 2.24 2.42
N TYR A 95 13.20 1.80 1.88
CA TYR A 95 13.37 0.43 1.40
C TYR A 95 13.92 -0.44 2.52
N THR A 96 13.28 -1.58 2.77
CA THR A 96 13.83 -2.63 3.63
C THR A 96 14.18 -3.86 2.81
N GLU A 97 15.36 -4.41 3.03
CA GLU A 97 15.71 -5.70 2.43
C GLU A 97 14.82 -6.80 3.02
N ARG A 98 14.51 -7.83 2.20
CA ARG A 98 13.93 -9.06 2.71
C ARG A 98 14.86 -9.65 3.76
N LYS A 99 14.38 -9.85 4.98
CA LYS A 99 15.00 -10.83 5.87
C LYS A 99 14.89 -12.19 5.21
N LYS A 100 16.04 -12.80 4.91
CA LYS A 100 16.11 -14.23 4.59
C LYS A 100 15.77 -14.98 5.87
N GLU A 101 14.59 -15.58 5.90
CA GLU A 101 14.25 -16.66 6.84
C GLU A 101 14.71 -18.00 6.25
#